data_AF-A0AAU7THG5-F1
#
_entry.id   AF-A0AAU7THG5-F1
#
_cell.length_a   1.000
_cell.length_b   1.000
_cell.length_c   1.000
_cell.angle_alpha   90.00
_cell.angle_beta   90.00
_cell.angle_gamma   90.00
#
_symmetry.space_group_name_H-M   'P 1'
#
loop_
_entity.id
_entity.type
_entity.pdbx_description
1 polymer ?
#
loop_
_entity_poly.entity_id
_entity_poly.type
_entity_poly.pdbx_seq_one_letter_code
_entity_poly.pdbx_strand_id
1 'polypeptide(L)'
;MSDLRELLRTTAAEGGEAVELAEDAVVARISRRRIRNRRFAVGGVALAAAAVIAGTTWVVRPADEQPPAAGAPPRIVRSDSDVPGGMEAGLHATLTADARGCVRAGSGPEATTLVWPRGYTVRGDAESFEILDAAGSVVARSGVPLAIAGGGVSFQDSWTGRDCLGTGGLFLVSYLQPTR
;
A
#
# COMPACT_ATOMS: atom_id res chain seq x y z
N MET A 1 -1.23 -66.50 -5.13
CA MET A 1 -1.50 -65.17 -4.54
C MET A 1 -0.42 -64.17 -4.96
N SER A 2 -0.24 -63.94 -6.27
CA SER A 2 0.84 -63.10 -6.81
C SER A 2 0.33 -61.92 -7.68
N ASP A 3 -0.98 -61.89 -7.98
CA ASP A 3 -1.59 -61.00 -8.96
C ASP A 3 -1.69 -59.52 -8.50
N LEU A 4 -1.97 -59.30 -7.22
CA LEU A 4 -2.22 -57.96 -6.67
C LEU A 4 -0.96 -57.08 -6.59
N ARG A 5 0.22 -57.69 -6.40
CA ARG A 5 1.49 -56.94 -6.37
C ARG A 5 1.97 -56.55 -7.76
N GLU A 6 1.61 -57.34 -8.77
CA GLU A 6 1.95 -57.06 -10.16
C GLU A 6 1.07 -55.93 -10.68
N LEU A 7 -0.25 -55.98 -10.45
CA LEU A 7 -1.19 -54.90 -10.77
C LEU A 7 -0.83 -53.55 -10.13
N LEU A 8 -0.36 -53.54 -8.88
CA LEU A 8 0.08 -52.31 -8.21
C LEU A 8 1.40 -51.75 -8.76
N ARG A 9 2.30 -52.60 -9.29
CA ARG A 9 3.53 -52.14 -9.95
C ARG A 9 3.26 -51.59 -11.34
N THR A 10 2.35 -52.21 -12.09
CA THR A 10 1.98 -51.74 -13.43
C THR A 10 1.26 -50.39 -13.36
N THR A 11 0.33 -50.22 -12.41
CA THR A 11 -0.39 -48.95 -12.21
C THR A 11 0.50 -47.81 -11.69
N ALA A 12 1.52 -48.11 -10.88
CA ALA A 12 2.47 -47.10 -10.42
C ALA A 12 3.45 -46.64 -11.53
N ALA A 13 3.83 -47.53 -12.45
CA ALA A 13 4.70 -47.19 -13.57
C ALA A 13 3.95 -46.38 -14.66
N GLU A 14 2.72 -46.77 -15.00
CA GLU A 14 1.90 -46.05 -15.99
C GLU A 14 1.46 -44.66 -15.49
N GLY A 15 1.17 -44.53 -14.18
CA GLY A 15 0.80 -43.24 -13.59
C GLY A 15 1.94 -42.22 -13.58
N GLY A 16 3.19 -42.66 -13.40
CA GLY A 16 4.37 -41.79 -13.42
C GLY A 16 4.69 -41.26 -14.82
N GLU A 17 4.69 -42.14 -15.81
CA GLU A 17 5.02 -41.77 -17.19
C GLU A 17 3.95 -40.83 -17.80
N ALA A 18 2.67 -41.07 -17.52
CA ALA A 18 1.57 -40.21 -17.99
C ALA A 18 1.59 -38.80 -17.37
N VAL A 19 2.02 -38.68 -16.11
CA VAL A 19 2.16 -37.38 -15.43
C VAL A 19 3.37 -36.62 -15.98
N GLU A 20 4.51 -37.28 -16.20
CA GLU A 20 5.71 -36.65 -16.78
C GLU A 20 5.46 -36.18 -18.23
N LEU A 21 4.77 -37.00 -19.04
CA LEU A 21 4.32 -36.63 -20.39
C LEU A 21 3.31 -35.47 -20.40
N ALA A 22 2.43 -35.39 -19.39
CA ALA A 22 1.48 -34.30 -19.24
C ALA A 22 2.15 -32.99 -18.81
N GLU A 23 3.14 -33.06 -17.91
CA GLU A 23 3.93 -31.90 -17.50
C GLU A 23 4.78 -31.36 -18.66
N ASP A 24 5.43 -32.22 -19.43
CA ASP A 24 6.19 -31.81 -20.63
C ASP A 24 5.28 -31.20 -21.70
N ALA A 25 4.07 -31.73 -21.89
CA ALA A 25 3.09 -31.17 -22.81
C ALA A 25 2.58 -29.78 -22.34
N VAL A 26 2.43 -29.57 -21.03
CA VAL A 26 2.02 -28.29 -20.44
C VAL A 26 3.15 -27.27 -20.53
N VAL A 27 4.40 -27.64 -20.22
CA VAL A 27 5.59 -26.78 -20.35
C VAL A 27 5.81 -26.39 -21.82
N ALA A 28 5.66 -27.32 -22.77
CA ALA A 28 5.74 -27.06 -24.20
C ALA A 28 4.59 -26.16 -24.73
N ARG A 29 3.44 -26.13 -24.05
CA ARG A 29 2.31 -25.25 -24.38
C ARG A 29 2.47 -23.84 -23.82
N ILE A 30 3.10 -23.70 -22.65
CA ILE A 30 3.39 -22.40 -22.01
C ILE A 30 4.52 -21.68 -22.74
N SER A 31 5.58 -22.38 -23.17
CA SER A 31 6.68 -21.78 -23.94
C SER A 31 6.25 -21.30 -25.33
N ARG A 32 5.36 -22.05 -26.02
CA ARG A 32 4.81 -21.65 -27.32
C ARG A 32 3.99 -20.36 -27.28
N ARG A 33 3.32 -20.04 -26.16
CA ARG A 33 2.59 -18.75 -26.03
C ARG A 33 3.52 -17.54 -25.92
N ARG A 34 4.71 -17.71 -25.32
CA ARG A 34 5.62 -16.57 -25.05
C ARG A 34 6.45 -16.15 -26.26
N ILE A 35 6.65 -17.03 -27.25
CA ILE A 35 7.46 -16.75 -28.46
C ILE A 35 6.62 -16.12 -29.59
N ARG A 36 5.30 -16.36 -29.63
CA ARG A 36 4.44 -15.86 -30.72
C ARG A 36 4.06 -14.37 -30.61
N ASN A 37 4.19 -13.74 -29.45
CA ASN A 37 3.88 -12.31 -29.25
C ASN A 37 5.06 -11.34 -29.50
N ARG A 38 6.19 -11.81 -30.04
CA ARG A 38 7.37 -10.98 -30.32
C ARG A 38 7.63 -10.69 -31.81
N ARG A 39 6.66 -10.93 -32.69
CA ARG A 39 6.82 -10.72 -34.13
C ARG A 39 5.65 -9.98 -34.77
N PHE A 40 5.39 -8.74 -34.35
CA PHE A 40 4.85 -7.71 -35.25
C PHE A 40 5.34 -6.33 -34.79
N ALA A 41 5.75 -5.51 -35.78
CA ALA A 41 6.50 -4.25 -35.74
C ALA A 41 8.03 -4.43 -35.56
N VAL A 42 8.88 -4.69 -36.56
CA VAL A 42 9.05 -4.05 -37.90
C VAL A 42 8.82 -2.54 -37.80
N GLY A 43 9.83 -1.69 -37.73
CA GLY A 43 10.97 -1.62 -38.63
C GLY A 43 10.78 -0.37 -39.51
N GLY A 44 11.46 0.72 -39.13
CA GLY A 44 12.00 1.75 -40.03
C GLY A 44 11.03 2.71 -40.72
N VAL A 45 11.15 4.00 -40.37
CA VAL A 45 11.38 5.07 -41.37
C VAL A 45 12.35 6.08 -40.76
N ALA A 46 13.60 6.04 -41.22
CA ALA A 46 14.50 7.18 -41.15
C ALA A 46 14.22 8.03 -42.40
N LEU A 47 13.76 9.27 -42.19
CA LEU A 47 13.84 10.33 -43.19
C LEU A 47 14.28 11.61 -42.47
N ALA A 48 15.53 11.97 -42.73
CA ALA A 48 16.05 13.30 -42.44
C ALA A 48 15.34 14.31 -43.34
N ALA A 49 14.72 15.33 -42.74
CA ALA A 49 14.37 16.56 -43.41
C ALA A 49 14.64 17.72 -42.44
N ALA A 50 15.80 18.34 -42.62
CA ALA A 50 16.08 19.66 -42.08
C ALA A 50 15.20 20.67 -42.85
N ALA A 51 14.22 21.26 -42.17
CA ALA A 51 13.50 22.42 -42.66
C ALA A 51 13.32 23.40 -41.50
N VAL A 52 14.10 24.49 -41.56
CA VAL A 52 13.96 25.66 -40.72
C VAL A 52 12.57 26.25 -40.96
N ILE A 53 11.68 26.16 -39.97
CA ILE A 53 10.45 26.94 -39.94
C ILE A 53 10.55 27.88 -38.73
N ALA A 54 10.82 29.13 -39.08
CA ALA A 54 10.76 30.28 -38.21
C ALA A 54 9.36 30.43 -37.58
N GLY A 55 9.33 30.94 -36.35
CA GLY A 55 8.21 31.75 -35.88
C GLY A 55 6.92 31.01 -35.56
N THR A 56 6.96 30.03 -34.66
CA THR A 56 5.82 29.78 -33.76
C THR A 56 6.36 29.62 -32.35
N THR A 57 6.72 30.75 -31.72
CA THR A 57 6.79 30.81 -30.27
C THR A 57 5.37 30.63 -29.76
N TRP A 58 4.92 29.37 -29.67
CA TRP A 58 3.85 29.02 -28.78
C TRP A 58 4.29 29.51 -27.42
N VAL A 59 3.60 30.55 -26.96
CA VAL A 59 3.53 30.86 -25.55
C VAL A 59 2.93 29.61 -24.91
N VAL A 60 3.80 28.66 -24.56
CA VAL A 60 3.57 27.82 -23.39
C VAL A 60 3.48 28.84 -22.28
N ARG A 61 2.27 29.33 -22.04
CA ARG A 61 1.91 29.80 -20.71
C ARG A 61 2.37 28.67 -19.81
N PRO A 62 3.38 28.85 -18.94
CA PRO A 62 3.43 27.96 -17.80
C PRO A 62 2.02 28.05 -17.23
N ALA A 63 1.30 26.93 -17.24
CA ALA A 63 0.16 26.81 -16.35
C ALA A 63 0.67 27.36 -15.04
N ASP A 64 -0.07 28.30 -14.44
CA ASP A 64 0.21 28.70 -13.07
C ASP A 64 0.44 27.40 -12.31
N GLU A 65 1.71 27.09 -12.02
CA GLU A 65 2.09 26.17 -10.98
C GLU A 65 1.67 26.93 -9.73
N GLN A 66 0.36 26.97 -9.51
CA GLN A 66 -0.19 26.94 -8.19
C GLN A 66 0.59 25.81 -7.53
N PRO A 67 1.48 26.12 -6.56
CA PRO A 67 2.10 25.08 -5.77
C PRO A 67 0.96 24.15 -5.35
N PRO A 68 1.10 22.81 -5.44
CA PRO A 68 0.03 21.89 -5.08
C PRO A 68 -0.57 22.42 -3.79
N ALA A 69 -1.84 22.84 -3.86
CA ALA A 69 -2.43 23.66 -2.80
C ALA A 69 -2.10 22.97 -1.50
N ALA A 70 -1.25 23.60 -0.68
CA ALA A 70 -0.61 22.92 0.44
C ALA A 70 -1.72 22.22 1.21
N GLY A 71 -1.67 20.87 1.21
CA GLY A 71 -2.74 20.06 1.76
C GLY A 71 -3.04 20.53 3.18
N ALA A 72 -4.29 20.36 3.63
CA ALA A 72 -4.65 20.75 4.98
C ALA A 72 -3.63 20.16 5.99
N PRO A 73 -3.17 20.95 6.98
CA PRO A 73 -2.14 20.50 7.89
C PRO A 73 -2.58 19.22 8.60
N PRO A 74 -1.65 18.27 8.82
CA PRO A 74 -1.97 16.97 9.38
C PRO A 74 -2.53 17.12 10.80
N ARG A 75 -3.57 16.34 11.10
CA ARG A 75 -4.27 16.30 12.38
C ARG A 75 -4.50 14.85 12.79
N ILE A 76 -4.43 14.61 14.10
CA ILE A 76 -4.66 13.31 14.71
C ILE A 76 -5.85 13.36 15.66
N VAL A 77 -6.56 12.24 15.77
CA VAL A 77 -7.56 12.03 16.83
C VAL A 77 -6.81 11.68 18.11
N ARG A 78 -7.17 12.33 19.21
CA ARG A 78 -6.53 12.06 20.51
C ARG A 78 -7.56 11.74 21.57
N SER A 79 -7.26 10.72 22.36
CA SER A 79 -7.98 10.46 23.60
C SER A 79 -7.63 11.52 24.64
N ASP A 80 -8.48 11.58 25.66
CA ASP A 80 -8.25 12.36 26.87
C ASP A 80 -7.34 11.63 27.87
N SER A 81 -6.99 10.36 27.65
CA SER A 81 -6.12 9.55 28.51
C SER A 81 -4.70 9.44 27.95
N ASP A 82 -3.68 9.54 28.81
CA ASP A 82 -2.28 9.20 28.48
C ASP A 82 -1.99 7.71 28.63
N VAL A 83 -2.91 6.94 29.22
CA VAL A 83 -2.79 5.49 29.31
C VAL A 83 -3.03 4.90 27.92
N PRO A 84 -2.08 4.12 27.38
CA PRO A 84 -2.28 3.41 26.13
C PRO A 84 -3.46 2.42 26.26
N GLY A 85 -4.07 2.06 25.13
CA GLY A 85 -5.08 1.00 25.11
C GLY A 85 -4.56 -0.38 25.53
N GLY A 86 -5.47 -1.35 25.58
CA GLY A 86 -5.10 -2.77 25.66
C GLY A 86 -4.50 -3.26 24.33
N MET A 87 -3.60 -4.26 24.38
CA MET A 87 -3.06 -4.93 23.19
C MET A 87 -4.00 -6.06 22.74
N GLU A 88 -5.16 -5.68 22.22
CA GLU A 88 -6.18 -6.63 21.76
C GLU A 88 -5.98 -7.06 20.30
N ALA A 89 -5.23 -6.27 19.52
CA ALA A 89 -4.98 -6.48 18.10
C ALA A 89 -3.68 -5.81 17.62
N GLY A 90 -3.17 -6.31 16.49
CA GLY A 90 -2.08 -5.71 15.73
C GLY A 90 -2.56 -5.20 14.37
N LEU A 91 -2.15 -3.99 14.00
CA LEU A 91 -2.43 -3.37 12.72
C LEU A 91 -1.11 -3.06 12.00
N HIS A 92 -0.95 -3.59 10.79
CA HIS A 92 0.17 -3.27 9.92
C HIS A 92 -0.29 -2.30 8.84
N ALA A 93 0.28 -1.11 8.82
CA ALA A 93 -0.14 -0.07 7.88
C ALA A 93 0.98 0.95 7.64
N THR A 94 0.76 1.83 6.68
CA THR A 94 1.48 3.10 6.54
C THR A 94 0.58 4.25 7.00
N LEU A 95 1.15 5.34 7.52
CA LEU A 95 0.36 6.53 7.83
C LEU A 95 0.21 7.40 6.58
N THR A 96 -1.02 7.84 6.31
CA THR A 96 -1.35 8.82 5.25
C THR A 96 -2.26 9.90 5.81
N ALA A 97 -2.25 11.10 5.23
CA ALA A 97 -3.22 12.15 5.52
C ALA A 97 -4.25 12.22 4.39
N ASP A 98 -5.53 12.32 4.73
CA ASP A 98 -6.58 12.57 3.73
C ASP A 98 -6.59 14.05 3.28
N ALA A 99 -7.43 14.38 2.29
CA ALA A 99 -7.54 15.74 1.77
C ALA A 99 -7.95 16.80 2.83
N ARG A 100 -8.51 16.36 3.97
CA ARG A 100 -8.87 17.23 5.10
C ARG A 100 -7.76 17.32 6.14
N GLY A 101 -6.62 16.67 5.91
CA GLY A 101 -5.47 16.60 6.80
C GLY A 101 -5.60 15.54 7.88
N CYS A 102 -6.58 14.64 7.82
CA CYS A 102 -6.76 13.64 8.87
C CYS A 102 -5.84 12.45 8.67
N VAL A 103 -4.96 12.22 9.63
CA VAL A 103 -3.99 11.12 9.60
C VAL A 103 -4.70 9.79 9.87
N ARG A 104 -4.48 8.81 9.00
CA ARG A 104 -5.06 7.46 9.07
C ARG A 104 -4.01 6.39 8.81
N ALA A 105 -4.30 5.19 9.29
CA ALA A 105 -3.57 3.98 8.93
C ALA A 105 -4.16 3.39 7.64
N GLY A 106 -3.33 3.26 6.61
CA GLY A 106 -3.73 2.84 5.28
C GLY A 106 -4.25 4.01 4.42
N SER A 107 -4.92 3.68 3.33
CA SER A 107 -5.49 4.65 2.38
C SER A 107 -6.85 4.18 1.86
N GLY A 108 -7.63 5.11 1.30
CA GLY A 108 -8.95 4.80 0.75
C GLY A 108 -10.05 4.64 1.81
N PRO A 109 -11.18 3.99 1.46
CA PRO A 109 -12.38 3.93 2.31
C PRO A 109 -12.22 3.03 3.55
N GLU A 110 -11.27 2.10 3.52
CA GLU A 110 -10.96 1.17 4.61
C GLU A 110 -9.89 1.73 5.58
N ALA A 111 -9.36 2.93 5.31
CA ALA A 111 -8.35 3.55 6.15
C ALA A 111 -8.85 3.71 7.58
N THR A 112 -8.11 3.14 8.53
CA THR A 112 -8.46 3.11 9.95
C THR A 112 -8.04 4.42 10.61
N THR A 113 -8.94 5.01 11.39
CA THR A 113 -8.61 6.23 12.15
C THR A 113 -7.93 5.82 13.45
N LEU A 114 -6.68 6.28 13.61
CA LEU A 114 -5.92 6.02 14.84
C LEU A 114 -6.30 7.04 15.90
N VAL A 115 -6.61 6.54 17.10
CA VAL A 115 -6.80 7.36 18.30
C VAL A 115 -5.51 7.29 19.10
N TRP A 116 -4.85 8.43 19.24
CA TRP A 116 -3.57 8.54 19.92
C TRP A 116 -3.77 8.89 21.40
N PRO A 117 -2.94 8.37 22.31
CA PRO A 117 -2.96 8.82 23.70
C PRO A 117 -2.72 10.33 23.82
N ARG A 118 -3.16 10.91 24.94
CA ARG A 118 -2.90 12.30 25.28
C ARG A 118 -1.39 12.60 25.27
N GLY A 119 -1.04 13.77 24.75
CA GLY A 119 0.35 14.24 24.66
C GLY A 119 1.01 13.95 23.31
N TYR A 120 0.47 13.04 22.51
CA TYR A 120 0.94 12.84 21.14
C TYR A 120 0.61 14.04 20.26
N THR A 121 1.51 14.35 19.33
CA THR A 121 1.38 15.45 18.38
C THR A 121 1.79 15.02 16.98
N VAL A 122 1.41 15.81 15.98
CA VAL A 122 1.81 15.63 14.59
C VAL A 122 2.40 16.92 14.05
N ARG A 123 3.45 16.83 13.24
CA ARG A 123 4.08 17.97 12.57
C ARG A 123 4.43 17.63 11.12
N GLY A 124 4.54 18.65 10.28
CA GLY A 124 4.81 18.53 8.85
C GLY A 124 3.61 18.95 8.01
N ASP A 125 3.47 18.36 6.84
CA ASP A 125 2.41 18.62 5.88
C ASP A 125 1.69 17.32 5.48
N ALA A 126 0.76 17.39 4.52
CA ALA A 126 -0.04 16.25 4.11
C ALA A 126 0.75 15.13 3.43
N GLU A 127 1.93 15.43 2.84
CA GLU A 127 2.76 14.46 2.13
C GLU A 127 3.86 13.90 3.05
N SER A 128 4.46 14.77 3.87
CA SER A 128 5.55 14.43 4.78
C SER A 128 5.23 14.90 6.20
N PHE A 129 4.92 13.95 7.09
CA PHE A 129 4.67 14.25 8.50
C PHE A 129 5.26 13.21 9.43
N GLU A 130 5.47 13.64 10.68
CA GLU A 130 5.94 12.83 11.77
C GLU A 130 4.97 12.89 12.94
N ILE A 131 4.75 11.74 13.58
CA ILE A 131 4.04 11.65 14.86
C ILE A 131 5.08 11.65 15.98
N LEU A 132 4.85 12.49 16.97
CA LEU A 132 5.70 12.62 18.14
C LEU A 132 4.93 12.16 19.37
N ASP A 133 5.61 11.47 20.28
CA ASP A 133 5.08 11.17 21.61
C ASP A 133 5.06 12.42 22.51
N ALA A 134 4.60 12.25 23.75
CA ALA A 134 4.54 13.32 24.74
C ALA A 134 5.92 13.88 25.13
N ALA A 135 7.01 13.14 24.90
CA ALA A 135 8.38 13.60 25.11
C ALA A 135 8.97 14.34 23.90
N GLY A 136 8.23 14.41 22.78
CA GLY A 136 8.70 15.01 21.54
C GLY A 136 9.59 14.08 20.71
N SER A 137 9.61 12.77 21.00
CA SER A 137 10.35 11.80 20.20
C SER A 137 9.52 11.32 19.02
N VAL A 138 10.12 11.21 17.84
CA VAL A 138 9.44 10.70 16.64
C VAL A 138 9.18 9.21 16.79
N VAL A 139 7.90 8.82 16.73
CA VAL A 139 7.44 7.43 16.87
C VAL A 139 6.88 6.82 15.58
N ALA A 140 6.48 7.67 14.63
CA ALA A 140 6.02 7.24 13.31
C ALA A 140 6.26 8.33 12.26
N ARG A 141 6.35 7.92 11.00
CA ARG A 141 6.51 8.81 9.84
C ARG A 141 5.51 8.43 8.75
N SER A 142 5.05 9.42 7.98
CA SER A 142 4.20 9.18 6.82
C SER A 142 4.90 8.26 5.81
N GLY A 143 4.13 7.39 5.17
CA GLY A 143 4.62 6.46 4.14
C GLY A 143 5.55 5.33 4.62
N VAL A 144 6.03 5.35 5.87
CA VAL A 144 6.86 4.29 6.42
C VAL A 144 5.96 3.18 6.99
N PRO A 145 6.17 1.90 6.63
CA PRO A 145 5.44 0.79 7.24
C PRO A 145 5.68 0.68 8.75
N LEU A 146 4.60 0.46 9.50
CA LEU A 146 4.62 0.32 10.95
C LEU A 146 3.70 -0.80 11.44
N ALA A 147 4.09 -1.42 12.54
CA ALA A 147 3.28 -2.34 13.31
C ALA A 147 2.72 -1.59 14.53
N ILE A 148 1.40 -1.58 14.65
CA ILE A 148 0.65 -0.83 15.64
C ILE A 148 -0.09 -1.82 16.52
N ALA A 149 0.24 -1.88 17.81
CA ALA A 149 -0.53 -2.63 18.77
C ALA A 149 -1.61 -1.73 19.39
N GLY A 150 -2.79 -2.30 19.64
CA GLY A 150 -3.89 -1.60 20.25
C GLY A 150 -5.21 -2.33 20.15
N GLY A 151 -6.32 -1.61 20.05
CA GLY A 151 -7.63 -2.22 20.00
C GLY A 151 -8.69 -1.36 19.32
N GLY A 152 -9.70 -2.02 18.76
CA GLY A 152 -10.89 -1.37 18.21
C GLY A 152 -11.69 -0.67 19.32
N VAL A 153 -12.13 0.55 19.07
CA VAL A 153 -12.87 1.35 20.06
C VAL A 153 -14.05 2.09 19.43
N SER A 154 -14.97 2.56 20.28
CA SER A 154 -15.94 3.60 19.89
C SER A 154 -15.42 4.97 20.28
N PHE A 155 -15.81 6.01 19.53
CA PHE A 155 -15.44 7.38 19.86
C PHE A 155 -16.08 7.82 21.19
N GLN A 156 -15.33 8.58 22.00
CA GLN A 156 -15.84 9.18 23.23
C GLN A 156 -15.93 10.69 23.07
N ASP A 157 -16.96 11.30 23.67
CA ASP A 157 -17.21 12.74 23.50
C ASP A 157 -16.10 13.64 24.07
N SER A 158 -15.31 13.13 25.02
CA SER A 158 -14.15 13.81 25.59
C SER A 158 -12.94 13.86 24.66
N TRP A 159 -12.95 13.09 23.56
CA TRP A 159 -11.82 13.02 22.63
C TRP A 159 -11.83 14.17 21.62
N THR A 160 -10.65 14.47 21.08
CA THR A 160 -10.46 15.54 20.08
C THR A 160 -10.35 14.97 18.67
N GLY A 161 -10.67 15.80 17.65
CA GLY A 161 -10.57 15.39 16.25
C GLY A 161 -11.78 14.62 15.72
N ARG A 162 -12.99 14.92 16.24
CA ARG A 162 -14.25 14.33 15.74
C ARG A 162 -14.45 14.54 14.24
N ASP A 163 -13.96 15.66 13.69
CA ASP A 163 -13.96 15.93 12.26
C ASP A 163 -13.14 14.93 11.45
N CYS A 164 -12.18 14.25 12.07
CA CYS A 164 -11.32 13.26 11.41
C CYS A 164 -11.87 11.84 11.37
N LEU A 165 -13.04 11.61 11.98
CA LEU A 165 -13.73 10.32 11.87
C LEU A 165 -14.06 10.03 10.41
N GLY A 166 -13.64 8.85 9.95
CA GLY A 166 -13.97 8.30 8.64
C GLY A 166 -15.06 7.25 8.71
N THR A 167 -15.28 6.57 7.60
CA THR A 167 -16.14 5.37 7.51
C THR A 167 -15.45 4.10 8.01
N GLY A 168 -14.12 4.12 8.11
CA GLY A 168 -13.33 3.02 8.67
C GLY A 168 -13.44 2.92 10.20
N GLY A 169 -12.87 1.85 10.75
CA GLY A 169 -12.83 1.63 12.20
C GLY A 169 -11.97 2.66 12.95
N LEU A 170 -12.17 2.74 14.25
CA LEU A 170 -11.30 3.46 15.19
C LEU A 170 -10.40 2.48 15.92
N PHE A 171 -9.12 2.84 16.05
CA PHE A 171 -8.13 1.98 16.69
C PHE A 171 -7.32 2.79 17.70
N LEU A 172 -7.45 2.45 18.98
CA LEU A 172 -6.70 3.10 20.05
C LEU A 172 -5.27 2.58 20.07
N VAL A 173 -4.33 3.47 19.79
CA VAL A 173 -2.90 3.16 19.73
C VAL A 173 -2.39 2.88 21.15
N SER A 174 -1.71 1.75 21.29
CA SER A 174 -1.10 1.35 22.56
C SER A 174 0.42 1.32 22.48
N TYR A 175 0.94 0.73 21.40
CA TYR A 175 2.37 0.62 21.18
C TYR A 175 2.69 0.61 19.69
N LEU A 176 3.89 1.08 19.33
CA LEU A 176 4.36 1.21 17.96
C LEU A 176 5.72 0.57 17.78
N GLN A 177 5.88 -0.18 16.70
CA GLN A 177 7.17 -0.69 16.24
C GLN A 177 7.36 -0.44 14.75
N PRO A 178 8.55 0.01 14.33
CA PRO A 178 8.94 -0.08 12.92
C PRO A 178 8.90 -1.55 12.47
N THR A 179 8.25 -1.83 11.35
CA THR A 179 8.38 -3.14 10.70
C THR A 179 9.74 -3.19 9.99
N ARG A 180 10.56 -4.17 10.33
CA ARG A 180 11.85 -4.43 9.67
C ARG A 180 11.67 -5.01 8.27
#